data_AF-A0A2V8GKT7-F1
#
_entry.id   AF-A0A2V8GKT7-F1
#
_cell.length_a   1.000
_cell.length_b   1.000
_cell.length_c   1.000
_cell.angle_alpha   90.00
_cell.angle_beta   90.00
_cell.angle_gamma   90.00
#
_symmetry.space_group_name_H-M   'P 1'
#
loop_
_entity.id
_entity.type
_entity.pdbx_description
1 polymer ?
#
loop_
_entity_poly.entity_id
_entity_poly.type
_entity_poly.pdbx_seq_one_letter_code
_entity_poly.pdbx_strand_id
1 'polypeptide(L)'
;MWSPGYLAFMSSNHNGMIRMYEIQGTSGANTTHMRLGSGGGRGGAGRGAAAGAPTPASEAPIEAAGAPPFGGGQSQREWYRPLPATGEFDWSLRNNTNYGETGVLTALQYTSTFPKIILENFYQKSRNSIDAARKDAVAGYVIPAGQRDPTRVTVLVNLLRMQGIEVGRATAEVKLKEGTFPAGSFIVKRDQPYGRLAKILLEKQVYPDPNLRTYDDAAWTMGLMSQTEVKEIQDKAVLDAAVEPITELKPAGTVTGAGALYAVAHTGSNNMITLRYRLKDLKVQAAEKEFKQGDTTFPAGSFIITGDAARVRAAIEPLGLAAVGLPAAPPVAMHDLDVPRVAVYSTWSSTQDVGWVRYTFDKFEVPYDLIYKERVRQGDLRRAYEVVVIPNQAGSAKRLVFDIDSRGTPIEYKKSDTFKNLGMYGESDDITGGMGLEGVTEFDKFVKTGGVLITLGAASYFPAEFGLAPRVDASRTSAQFYAPGPIVDAEILRPDHPIFYGYDKRTIPAAGDRRRLPRAAAGRWRRRRASSCDIRAATSTC
;
A
#
# COMPACT_ATOMS: atom_id res chain seq x y z
N MET A 1 23.30 -8.50 -16.52
CA MET A 1 22.04 -8.42 -17.29
C MET A 1 21.66 -6.95 -17.37
N TRP A 2 21.69 -6.34 -18.56
CA TRP A 2 21.19 -4.98 -18.79
C TRP A 2 19.68 -5.02 -18.58
N SER A 3 19.16 -4.27 -17.60
CA SER A 3 17.72 -4.16 -17.42
C SER A 3 17.16 -3.12 -18.39
N PRO A 4 16.03 -3.40 -19.08
CA PRO A 4 15.17 -2.38 -19.69
C PRO A 4 14.79 -1.24 -18.72
N GLY A 5 15.02 -1.45 -17.42
CA GLY A 5 14.98 -0.47 -16.37
C GLY A 5 15.80 0.80 -16.65
N TYR A 6 16.84 0.83 -17.49
CA TYR A 6 17.57 2.09 -17.77
C TYR A 6 16.81 3.07 -18.68
N LEU A 7 16.06 2.56 -19.66
CA LEU A 7 15.15 3.40 -20.47
C LEU A 7 14.03 3.95 -19.58
N ALA A 8 13.55 3.11 -18.66
CA ALA A 8 12.62 3.51 -17.61
C ALA A 8 13.31 4.31 -16.48
N PHE A 9 14.64 4.35 -16.37
CA PHE A 9 15.38 5.10 -15.35
C PHE A 9 15.66 6.53 -15.83
N MET A 10 15.79 6.71 -17.14
CA MET A 10 15.64 8.02 -17.78
C MET A 10 14.27 8.66 -17.46
N SER A 11 13.22 7.85 -17.27
CA SER A 11 11.92 8.31 -16.74
C SER A 11 11.78 8.21 -15.21
N SER A 12 12.52 7.36 -14.50
CA SER A 12 12.49 7.24 -13.02
C SER A 12 13.20 8.40 -12.32
N ASN A 13 14.12 9.05 -13.03
CA ASN A 13 14.46 10.44 -12.76
C ASN A 13 13.32 11.32 -13.29
N HIS A 14 12.12 11.16 -12.71
CA HIS A 14 10.94 12.02 -12.90
C HIS A 14 11.33 13.51 -12.86
N ASN A 15 12.47 13.83 -12.21
CA ASN A 15 13.01 15.18 -12.04
C ASN A 15 14.47 15.38 -12.52
N GLY A 16 15.15 14.37 -13.09
CA GLY A 16 16.62 14.35 -13.11
C GLY A 16 17.34 14.51 -14.45
N MET A 17 16.93 13.83 -15.53
CA MET A 17 17.68 13.84 -16.80
C MET A 17 16.94 14.40 -18.00
N ILE A 18 15.60 14.38 -17.97
CA ILE A 18 14.77 15.03 -18.97
C ILE A 18 13.74 15.77 -18.13
N ARG A 19 13.84 17.08 -18.04
CA ARG A 19 12.94 17.92 -17.22
C ARG A 19 11.56 18.02 -17.88
N MET A 20 10.97 16.88 -18.22
CA MET A 20 9.63 16.72 -18.76
C MET A 20 8.71 16.60 -17.55
N TYR A 21 8.17 17.74 -17.12
CA TYR A 21 7.18 17.75 -16.05
C TYR A 21 5.84 17.21 -16.56
N GLU A 22 5.01 16.75 -15.63
CA GLU A 22 3.63 16.29 -15.80
C GLU A 22 2.93 16.95 -17.00
N ILE A 23 2.47 16.13 -17.95
CA ILE A 23 1.71 16.60 -19.10
C ILE A 23 0.29 16.92 -18.61
N GLN A 24 -0.27 18.04 -19.05
CA GLN A 24 -1.57 18.52 -18.63
C GLN A 24 -2.67 17.47 -18.85
N GLY A 25 -3.32 17.03 -17.75
CA GLY A 25 -4.49 16.15 -17.80
C GLY A 25 -5.80 16.94 -17.81
N THR A 26 -6.78 16.52 -18.61
CA THR A 26 -8.15 17.08 -18.62
C THR A 26 -9.16 16.16 -17.92
N SER A 27 -8.69 15.18 -17.16
CA SER A 27 -9.50 14.14 -16.48
C SER A 27 -10.46 13.39 -17.43
N GLY A 28 -10.14 13.31 -18.72
CA GLY A 28 -10.95 12.64 -19.74
C GLY A 28 -10.29 12.69 -21.13
N ALA A 29 -10.98 12.15 -22.13
CA ALA A 29 -10.51 12.12 -23.52
C ALA A 29 -10.95 13.35 -24.35
N ASN A 30 -11.76 14.23 -23.77
CA ASN A 30 -12.30 15.39 -24.47
C ASN A 30 -11.23 16.45 -24.75
N THR A 31 -11.30 17.04 -25.93
CA THR A 31 -10.56 18.28 -26.22
C THR A 31 -11.12 19.41 -25.38
N THR A 32 -10.24 20.10 -24.66
CA THR A 32 -10.58 21.21 -23.77
C THR A 32 -9.89 22.48 -24.26
N HIS A 33 -10.65 23.57 -24.37
CA HIS A 33 -10.06 24.89 -24.59
C HIS A 33 -9.47 25.40 -23.29
N MET A 34 -8.15 25.64 -23.28
CA MET A 34 -7.37 25.97 -22.09
C MET A 34 -6.85 27.40 -22.19
N ARG A 35 -6.86 28.11 -21.05
CA ARG A 35 -6.23 29.42 -20.89
C ARG A 35 -5.28 29.40 -19.71
N LEU A 36 -3.99 29.59 -19.97
CA LEU A 36 -2.95 29.75 -18.94
C LEU A 36 -2.60 31.24 -18.82
N GLY A 37 -3.14 31.89 -17.79
CA GLY A 37 -2.93 33.33 -17.55
C GLY A 37 -1.58 33.65 -16.91
N SER A 38 -0.93 34.72 -17.38
CA SER A 38 0.27 35.31 -16.78
C SER A 38 -0.11 36.30 -15.67
N GLY A 39 -0.08 35.90 -14.41
CA GLY A 39 -0.23 36.87 -13.31
C GLY A 39 -0.33 36.23 -11.94
N GLY A 40 0.52 36.67 -11.01
CA GLY A 40 0.43 36.33 -9.60
C GLY A 40 -0.89 36.83 -9.02
N GLY A 41 -1.76 35.90 -8.67
CA GLY A 41 -3.03 36.16 -8.01
C GLY A 41 -3.71 34.83 -7.77
N ARG A 42 -4.24 34.63 -6.55
CA ARG A 42 -5.10 33.49 -6.22
C ARG A 42 -6.28 33.47 -7.19
N GLY A 43 -6.16 32.71 -8.27
CA GLY A 43 -7.10 32.71 -9.39
C GLY A 43 -8.13 31.61 -9.25
N GLY A 44 -9.34 31.98 -8.86
CA GLY A 44 -10.54 31.20 -9.14
C GLY A 44 -10.71 31.02 -10.64
N ALA A 45 -11.23 29.85 -11.02
CA ALA A 45 -11.55 29.51 -12.40
C ALA A 45 -12.58 30.51 -12.98
N GLY A 46 -12.19 31.19 -14.05
CA GLY A 46 -13.06 32.10 -14.79
C GLY A 46 -14.11 31.32 -15.58
N ARG A 47 -15.39 31.64 -15.31
CA ARG A 47 -16.54 31.33 -16.16
C ARG A 47 -16.45 32.19 -17.43
N GLY A 48 -16.57 31.56 -18.61
CA GLY A 48 -16.95 32.21 -19.85
C GLY A 48 -18.43 31.93 -20.14
N ALA A 49 -19.24 32.97 -20.29
CA ALA A 49 -20.68 32.91 -20.40
C ALA A 49 -21.16 32.62 -21.84
N ALA A 50 -22.15 31.71 -21.95
CA ALA A 50 -23.25 31.80 -22.90
C ALA A 50 -24.54 31.37 -22.17
N ALA A 51 -25.61 32.14 -22.34
CA ALA A 51 -26.78 32.18 -21.46
C ALA A 51 -27.69 30.92 -21.51
N GLY A 52 -28.21 30.50 -20.34
CA GLY A 52 -29.35 29.57 -20.21
C GLY A 52 -29.49 28.86 -18.86
N ALA A 53 -30.30 29.43 -17.94
CA ALA A 53 -30.96 28.87 -16.73
C ALA A 53 -30.12 28.16 -15.61
N PRO A 54 -30.54 28.24 -14.32
CA PRO A 54 -29.67 27.97 -13.17
C PRO A 54 -29.66 26.49 -12.74
N THR A 55 -28.49 25.86 -12.75
CA THR A 55 -28.21 24.59 -12.05
C THR A 55 -27.67 24.85 -10.64
N PRO A 56 -28.11 24.11 -9.60
CA PRO A 56 -27.64 24.33 -8.23
C PRO A 56 -26.21 23.79 -8.06
N ALA A 57 -25.42 24.55 -7.30
CA ALA A 57 -24.01 24.37 -7.05
C ALA A 57 -23.60 22.94 -6.66
N SER A 58 -23.03 22.21 -7.62
CA SER A 58 -22.18 21.04 -7.34
C SER A 58 -20.90 21.21 -8.14
N GLU A 59 -19.79 21.40 -7.43
CA GLU A 59 -18.42 21.03 -7.82
C GLU A 59 -17.43 21.89 -7.03
N ALA A 60 -16.75 21.27 -6.07
CA ALA A 60 -15.36 21.64 -5.84
C ALA A 60 -14.55 20.79 -6.84
N PRO A 61 -13.66 21.40 -7.65
CA PRO A 61 -12.78 20.64 -8.53
C PRO A 61 -11.95 19.67 -7.70
N ILE A 62 -11.58 18.55 -8.30
CA ILE A 62 -10.41 17.80 -7.84
C ILE A 62 -9.25 18.77 -8.07
N GLU A 63 -8.83 19.48 -7.01
CA GLU A 63 -7.61 20.28 -7.07
C GLU A 63 -6.50 19.37 -7.59
N ALA A 64 -5.87 19.83 -8.68
CA ALA A 64 -4.61 19.27 -9.16
C ALA A 64 -3.66 19.12 -7.95
N ALA A 65 -2.84 18.05 -7.97
CA ALA A 65 -1.76 17.86 -7.02
C ALA A 65 -1.15 19.23 -6.69
N GLY A 66 -1.25 19.61 -5.41
CA GLY A 66 -1.01 20.97 -4.97
C GLY A 66 0.30 21.48 -5.57
N ALA A 67 0.26 22.65 -6.19
CA ALA A 67 1.48 23.33 -6.62
C ALA A 67 2.51 23.24 -5.47
N PRO A 68 3.78 22.93 -5.76
CA PRO A 68 4.78 22.90 -4.71
C PRO A 68 4.74 24.24 -3.96
N PRO A 69 5.01 24.24 -2.64
CA PRO A 69 4.75 25.36 -1.74
C PRO A 69 5.52 26.67 -2.07
N PHE A 70 6.27 26.68 -3.18
CA PHE A 70 7.11 27.78 -3.66
C PHE A 70 6.95 28.02 -5.18
N GLY A 71 5.76 27.83 -5.75
CA GLY A 71 5.52 28.03 -7.17
C GLY A 71 4.61 29.21 -7.51
N GLY A 72 5.01 30.03 -8.48
CA GLY A 72 4.12 30.94 -9.19
C GLY A 72 3.03 30.20 -9.99
N GLY A 73 2.13 30.95 -10.64
CA GLY A 73 1.06 30.37 -11.47
C GLY A 73 1.59 29.41 -12.55
N GLN A 74 0.73 28.58 -13.15
CA GLN A 74 1.15 27.54 -14.11
C GLN A 74 1.97 28.06 -15.31
N SER A 75 1.81 29.34 -15.66
CA SER A 75 2.55 30.03 -16.71
C SER A 75 3.93 30.56 -16.28
N GLN A 76 4.33 30.39 -15.02
CA GLN A 76 5.61 30.89 -14.51
C GLN A 76 6.70 29.84 -14.64
N ARG A 77 7.90 30.34 -14.91
CA ARG A 77 9.10 29.53 -15.01
C ARG A 77 9.54 29.12 -13.62
N GLU A 78 9.58 27.82 -13.39
CA GLU A 78 10.03 27.21 -12.15
C GLU A 78 11.24 26.30 -12.41
N TRP A 79 11.95 25.92 -11.34
CA TRP A 79 13.10 25.01 -11.49
C TRP A 79 12.72 23.66 -12.12
N TYR A 80 11.48 23.20 -11.87
CA TYR A 80 10.88 21.99 -12.45
C TYR A 80 10.01 22.28 -13.68
N ARG A 81 9.74 23.55 -14.01
CA ARG A 81 8.97 23.99 -15.19
C ARG A 81 9.74 25.07 -15.95
N PRO A 82 10.81 24.70 -16.68
CA PRO A 82 11.70 25.69 -17.31
C PRO A 82 11.09 26.39 -18.53
N LEU A 83 10.09 25.78 -19.18
CA LEU A 83 9.41 26.30 -20.37
C LEU A 83 7.88 26.16 -20.18
N PRO A 84 7.26 27.02 -19.35
CA PRO A 84 5.81 26.96 -19.12
C PRO A 84 5.04 27.32 -20.40
N ALA A 85 3.91 26.66 -20.64
CA ALA A 85 2.97 27.08 -21.67
C ALA A 85 2.31 28.42 -21.27
N THR A 86 2.04 29.27 -22.26
CA THR A 86 1.39 30.57 -22.08
C THR A 86 0.27 30.74 -23.11
N GLY A 87 -0.74 31.55 -22.79
CA GLY A 87 -1.81 31.91 -23.72
C GLY A 87 -3.00 30.94 -23.72
N GLU A 88 -3.73 30.92 -24.83
CA GLU A 88 -4.93 30.10 -25.06
C GLU A 88 -4.64 29.03 -26.10
N PHE A 89 -5.06 27.78 -25.84
CA PHE A 89 -4.85 26.65 -26.74
C PHE A 89 -5.87 25.55 -26.51
N ASP A 90 -6.16 24.78 -27.55
CA ASP A 90 -6.94 23.55 -27.42
C ASP A 90 -6.02 22.38 -27.02
N TRP A 91 -6.45 21.63 -26.01
CA TRP A 91 -5.69 20.51 -25.48
C TRP A 91 -6.54 19.23 -25.48
N SER A 92 -6.06 18.20 -26.17
CA SER A 92 -6.73 16.90 -26.32
C SER A 92 -5.86 15.76 -25.81
N LEU A 93 -6.46 14.57 -25.66
CA LEU A 93 -5.71 13.34 -25.38
C LEU A 93 -4.62 13.08 -26.43
N ARG A 94 -4.87 13.40 -27.71
CA ARG A 94 -3.86 13.29 -28.78
C ARG A 94 -2.67 14.23 -28.53
N ASN A 95 -2.89 15.45 -28.02
CA ASN A 95 -1.79 16.34 -27.67
C ASN A 95 -0.94 15.74 -26.55
N ASN A 96 -1.57 15.15 -25.52
CA ASN A 96 -0.86 14.42 -24.47
C ASN A 96 0.00 13.29 -25.03
N THR A 97 -0.58 12.44 -25.88
CA THR A 97 0.15 11.32 -26.50
C THR A 97 1.31 11.81 -27.36
N ASN A 98 1.07 12.77 -28.27
CA ASN A 98 2.10 13.31 -29.16
C ASN A 98 3.24 13.98 -28.38
N TYR A 99 2.92 14.70 -27.30
CA TYR A 99 3.92 15.35 -26.45
C TYR A 99 4.77 14.32 -25.70
N GLY A 100 4.13 13.30 -25.12
CA GLY A 100 4.82 12.18 -24.47
C GLY A 100 5.72 11.41 -25.44
N GLU A 101 5.21 11.10 -26.63
CA GLU A 101 5.96 10.44 -27.70
C GLU A 101 7.18 11.28 -28.12
N THR A 102 6.99 12.57 -28.36
CA THR A 102 8.08 13.50 -28.71
C THR A 102 9.16 13.50 -27.62
N GLY A 103 8.76 13.55 -26.35
CA GLY A 103 9.69 13.49 -25.22
C GLY A 103 10.51 12.19 -25.18
N VAL A 104 9.86 11.04 -25.38
CA VAL A 104 10.54 9.73 -25.44
C VAL A 104 11.47 9.65 -26.64
N LEU A 105 11.02 10.00 -27.84
CA LEU A 105 11.83 9.95 -29.06
C LEU A 105 13.04 10.89 -28.99
N THR A 106 12.87 12.08 -28.41
CA THR A 106 13.97 13.04 -28.21
C THR A 106 15.01 12.48 -27.24
N ALA A 107 14.59 11.84 -26.14
CA ALA A 107 15.49 11.19 -25.19
C ALA A 107 16.26 10.02 -25.82
N LEU A 108 15.58 9.20 -26.64
CA LEU A 108 16.19 8.13 -27.41
C LEU A 108 17.23 8.66 -28.39
N GLN A 109 16.87 9.70 -29.15
CA GLN A 109 17.79 10.36 -30.08
C GLN A 109 19.02 10.88 -29.33
N TYR A 110 18.84 11.63 -28.24
CA TYR A 110 19.94 12.13 -27.41
C TYR A 110 20.85 11.01 -26.93
N THR A 111 20.27 9.90 -26.45
CA THR A 111 21.02 8.72 -26.00
C THR A 111 21.82 8.08 -27.13
N SER A 112 21.22 7.94 -28.31
CA SER A 112 21.89 7.37 -29.49
C SER A 112 22.96 8.28 -30.09
N THR A 113 22.79 9.60 -30.00
CA THR A 113 23.73 10.60 -30.53
C THR A 113 24.90 10.82 -29.58
N PHE A 114 24.68 10.75 -28.27
CA PHE A 114 25.70 11.01 -27.24
C PHE A 114 25.95 9.82 -26.29
N PRO A 115 26.13 8.57 -26.80
CA PRO A 115 26.17 7.39 -25.94
C PRO A 115 27.37 7.40 -24.98
N LYS A 116 28.52 7.93 -25.42
CA LYS A 116 29.72 8.06 -24.57
C LYS A 116 29.48 8.97 -23.37
N ILE A 117 28.80 10.11 -23.57
CA ILE A 117 28.50 11.07 -22.51
C ILE A 117 27.53 10.45 -21.50
N ILE A 118 26.49 9.75 -21.99
CA ILE A 118 25.53 9.07 -21.12
C ILE A 118 26.21 8.00 -20.27
N LEU A 119 27.04 7.16 -20.87
CA LEU A 119 27.76 6.10 -20.16
C LEU A 119 28.78 6.66 -19.17
N GLU A 120 29.52 7.70 -19.54
CA GLU A 120 30.48 8.38 -18.66
C GLU A 120 29.76 9.01 -17.46
N ASN A 121 28.65 9.71 -17.67
CA ASN A 121 27.85 10.28 -16.58
C ASN A 121 27.30 9.20 -15.65
N PHE A 122 26.86 8.07 -16.20
CA PHE A 122 26.41 6.92 -15.40
C PHE A 122 27.54 6.34 -14.55
N TYR A 123 28.72 6.15 -15.14
CA TYR A 123 29.91 5.71 -14.44
C TYR A 123 30.30 6.68 -13.33
N GLN A 124 30.41 7.98 -13.64
CA GLN A 124 30.76 9.02 -12.68
C GLN A 124 29.76 9.10 -11.53
N LYS A 125 28.45 9.07 -11.82
CA LYS A 125 27.39 9.03 -10.79
C LYS A 125 27.58 7.84 -9.85
N SER A 126 27.85 6.65 -10.42
CA SER A 126 28.01 5.42 -9.65
C SER A 126 29.28 5.44 -8.79
N ARG A 127 30.41 5.86 -9.37
CA ARG A 127 31.67 6.06 -8.64
C ARG A 127 31.51 7.07 -7.49
N ASN A 128 30.86 8.20 -7.76
CA ASN A 128 30.60 9.21 -6.73
C ASN A 128 29.70 8.69 -5.61
N SER A 129 28.76 7.77 -5.88
CA SER A 129 27.97 7.09 -4.84
C SER A 129 28.84 6.23 -3.93
N ILE A 130 29.77 5.45 -4.52
CA ILE A 130 30.73 4.62 -3.78
C ILE A 130 31.63 5.50 -2.90
N ASP A 131 32.20 6.56 -3.47
CA ASP A 131 33.09 7.47 -2.74
C ASP A 131 32.37 8.23 -1.62
N ALA A 132 31.11 8.61 -1.83
CA ALA A 132 30.32 9.32 -0.82
C ALA A 132 30.12 8.48 0.44
N ALA A 133 29.87 7.18 0.33
CA ALA A 133 29.68 6.30 1.48
C ALA A 133 30.90 6.26 2.42
N ARG A 134 32.10 6.41 1.87
CA ARG A 134 33.36 6.45 2.65
C ARG A 134 33.51 7.76 3.44
N LYS A 135 32.85 8.84 3.00
CA LYS A 135 32.97 10.19 3.57
C LYS A 135 31.76 10.60 4.42
N ASP A 136 30.56 10.13 4.07
CA ASP A 136 29.31 10.44 4.77
C ASP A 136 29.31 9.90 6.20
N ALA A 137 28.51 10.48 7.10
CA ALA A 137 28.39 9.98 8.47
C ALA A 137 27.92 8.51 8.53
N VAL A 138 26.92 8.15 7.71
CA VAL A 138 26.40 6.78 7.65
C VAL A 138 27.22 5.94 6.67
N ALA A 139 27.88 4.89 7.17
CA ALA A 139 28.67 3.97 6.36
C ALA A 139 27.86 2.79 5.79
N GLY A 140 26.85 2.33 6.52
CA GLY A 140 26.12 1.12 6.16
C GLY A 140 24.86 0.93 6.98
N TYR A 141 24.18 -0.19 6.73
CA TYR A 141 23.06 -0.65 7.54
C TYR A 141 23.24 -2.13 7.87
N VAL A 142 22.78 -2.51 9.06
CA VAL A 142 22.70 -3.92 9.48
C VAL A 142 21.25 -4.26 9.78
N ILE A 143 20.77 -5.36 9.20
CA ILE A 143 19.51 -6.01 9.54
C ILE A 143 19.88 -7.20 10.42
N PRO A 144 19.70 -7.11 11.76
CA PRO A 144 20.16 -8.16 12.67
C PRO A 144 19.49 -9.50 12.37
N ALA A 145 20.25 -10.60 12.51
CA ALA A 145 19.70 -11.95 12.48
C ALA A 145 18.84 -12.23 13.74
N GLY A 146 18.00 -13.27 13.68
CA GLY A 146 17.22 -13.72 14.83
C GLY A 146 16.03 -12.83 15.21
N GLN A 147 15.57 -11.97 14.27
CA GLN A 147 14.34 -11.21 14.47
C GLN A 147 13.12 -12.12 14.58
N ARG A 148 12.12 -11.65 15.34
CA ARG A 148 10.88 -12.37 15.68
C ARG A 148 10.16 -12.97 14.48
N ASP A 149 10.12 -12.26 13.35
CA ASP A 149 9.51 -12.72 12.11
C ASP A 149 10.54 -12.68 10.96
N PRO A 150 11.16 -13.82 10.62
CA PRO A 150 12.14 -13.88 9.54
C PRO A 150 11.50 -13.64 8.17
N THR A 151 10.19 -13.82 8.00
CA THR A 151 9.52 -13.62 6.70
C THR A 151 9.52 -12.14 6.29
N ARG A 152 9.40 -11.22 7.25
CA ARG A 152 9.51 -9.76 7.01
C ARG A 152 10.93 -9.36 6.61
N VAL A 153 11.94 -9.95 7.24
CA VAL A 153 13.35 -9.78 6.86
C VAL A 153 13.56 -10.25 5.41
N THR A 154 13.02 -11.42 5.05
CA THR A 154 13.11 -11.95 3.68
C THR A 154 12.49 -10.99 2.65
N VAL A 155 11.31 -10.45 2.94
CA VAL A 155 10.65 -9.47 2.08
C VAL A 155 11.50 -8.20 1.93
N LEU A 156 12.01 -7.64 3.03
CA LEU A 156 12.84 -6.44 2.99
C LEU A 156 14.11 -6.67 2.16
N VAL A 157 14.86 -7.73 2.43
CA VAL A 157 16.11 -8.04 1.71
C VAL A 157 15.84 -8.23 0.22
N ASN A 158 14.81 -8.99 -0.17
CA ASN A 158 14.49 -9.19 -1.58
C ASN A 158 14.00 -7.91 -2.27
N LEU A 159 13.27 -7.03 -1.57
CA LEU A 159 12.86 -5.73 -2.11
C LEU A 159 14.07 -4.82 -2.38
N LEU A 160 15.01 -4.74 -1.44
CA LEU A 160 16.26 -3.98 -1.64
C LEU A 160 17.02 -4.51 -2.85
N ARG A 161 17.13 -5.83 -2.98
CA ARG A 161 17.82 -6.46 -4.09
C ARG A 161 17.13 -6.28 -5.43
N MET A 162 15.79 -6.32 -5.46
CA MET A 162 15.01 -6.02 -6.66
C MET A 162 15.26 -4.60 -7.17
N GLN A 163 15.57 -3.66 -6.26
CA GLN A 163 15.98 -2.29 -6.56
C GLN A 163 17.47 -2.16 -6.95
N GLY A 164 18.21 -3.27 -7.04
CA GLY A 164 19.63 -3.30 -7.37
C GLY A 164 20.58 -3.03 -6.20
N ILE A 165 20.07 -2.94 -4.96
CA ILE A 165 20.90 -2.77 -3.76
C ILE A 165 21.54 -4.11 -3.40
N GLU A 166 22.86 -4.12 -3.33
CA GLU A 166 23.65 -5.25 -2.89
C GLU A 166 23.49 -5.46 -1.39
N VAL A 167 23.15 -6.69 -1.01
CA VAL A 167 23.00 -7.12 0.38
C VAL A 167 23.89 -8.32 0.60
N GLY A 168 24.73 -8.26 1.63
CA GLY A 168 25.58 -9.38 2.04
C GLY A 168 25.09 -10.01 3.34
N ARG A 169 25.30 -11.31 3.53
CA ARG A 169 25.07 -12.00 4.81
C ARG A 169 26.40 -12.16 5.54
N ALA A 170 26.46 -11.70 6.79
CA ALA A 170 27.63 -11.86 7.63
C ALA A 170 27.91 -13.35 7.90
N THR A 171 29.13 -13.80 7.62
CA THR A 171 29.54 -15.20 7.83
C THR A 171 29.99 -15.47 9.27
N ALA A 172 30.29 -14.42 10.02
CA ALA A 172 30.68 -14.44 11.43
C ALA A 172 30.03 -13.28 12.18
N GLU A 173 30.22 -13.24 13.50
CA GLU A 173 29.86 -12.09 14.32
C GLU A 173 30.59 -10.83 13.85
N VAL A 174 29.86 -9.71 13.75
CA VAL A 174 30.40 -8.42 13.34
C VAL A 174 30.28 -7.43 14.49
N LYS A 175 31.43 -6.93 14.96
CA LYS A 175 31.53 -5.94 16.04
C LYS A 175 31.75 -4.56 15.45
N LEU A 176 30.84 -3.64 15.74
CA LEU A 176 30.86 -2.25 15.31
C LEU A 176 30.62 -1.36 16.53
N LYS A 177 30.89 -0.06 16.42
CA LYS A 177 30.61 0.90 17.51
C LYS A 177 29.16 0.90 17.97
N GLU A 178 28.23 0.63 17.06
CA GLU A 178 26.78 0.63 17.31
C GLU A 178 26.28 -0.67 17.94
N GLY A 179 27.10 -1.72 17.98
CA GLY A 179 26.73 -2.99 18.58
C GLY A 179 27.46 -4.20 18.00
N THR A 180 27.13 -5.36 18.58
CA THR A 180 27.58 -6.66 18.09
C THR A 180 26.42 -7.34 17.37
N PHE A 181 26.67 -7.77 16.14
CA PHE A 181 25.67 -8.38 15.27
C PHE A 181 26.05 -9.84 15.02
N PRO A 182 25.14 -10.80 15.28
CA PRO A 182 25.46 -12.22 15.13
C PRO A 182 25.70 -12.60 13.67
N ALA A 183 26.40 -13.72 13.48
CA ALA A 183 26.50 -14.37 12.18
C ALA A 183 25.10 -14.59 11.58
N GLY A 184 25.00 -14.41 10.27
CA GLY A 184 23.73 -14.45 9.54
C GLY A 184 22.97 -13.14 9.49
N SER A 185 23.43 -12.07 10.16
CA SER A 185 22.88 -10.72 9.97
C SER A 185 23.11 -10.25 8.52
N PHE A 186 22.20 -9.46 7.98
CA PHE A 186 22.36 -8.88 6.64
C PHE A 186 22.99 -7.50 6.72
N ILE A 187 23.96 -7.23 5.86
CA ILE A 187 24.73 -5.99 5.82
C ILE A 187 24.51 -5.34 4.46
N VAL A 188 24.07 -4.08 4.49
CA VAL A 188 23.98 -3.22 3.32
C VAL A 188 25.11 -2.20 3.42
N LYS A 189 26.22 -2.50 2.76
CA LYS A 189 27.35 -1.58 2.65
C LYS A 189 26.97 -0.43 1.73
N ARG A 190 27.25 0.83 2.08
CA ARG A 190 26.88 1.95 1.19
C ARG A 190 27.90 2.20 0.08
N ASP A 191 29.10 1.64 0.12
CA ASP A 191 30.14 1.83 -0.90
C ASP A 191 29.89 0.99 -2.16
N GLN A 192 28.66 1.06 -2.65
CA GLN A 192 28.13 0.42 -3.85
C GLN A 192 27.41 1.46 -4.73
N PRO A 193 27.16 1.19 -6.03
CA PRO A 193 26.51 2.12 -6.94
C PRO A 193 25.13 2.62 -6.46
N TYR A 194 24.37 1.78 -5.76
CA TYR A 194 23.03 2.09 -5.23
C TYR A 194 23.04 2.52 -3.75
N GLY A 195 24.20 2.84 -3.17
CA GLY A 195 24.34 3.22 -1.76
C GLY A 195 23.55 4.47 -1.34
N ARG A 196 23.27 5.39 -2.27
CA ARG A 196 22.37 6.53 -2.03
C ARG A 196 20.89 6.11 -1.97
N LEU A 197 20.47 5.16 -2.80
CA LEU A 197 19.11 4.61 -2.75
C LEU A 197 18.90 3.81 -1.46
N ALA A 198 19.89 2.99 -1.06
CA ALA A 198 19.87 2.30 0.22
C ALA A 198 19.69 3.28 1.39
N LYS A 199 20.39 4.43 1.37
CA LYS A 199 20.19 5.49 2.36
C LYS A 199 18.75 5.98 2.39
N ILE A 200 18.17 6.34 1.24
CA ILE A 200 16.80 6.85 1.15
C ILE A 200 15.78 5.84 1.72
N LEU A 201 15.96 4.55 1.43
CA LEU A 201 15.02 3.49 1.80
C LEU A 201 15.19 2.99 3.24
N LEU A 202 16.36 3.14 3.87
CA LEU A 202 16.66 2.57 5.19
C LEU A 202 16.83 3.60 6.29
N GLU A 203 17.22 4.83 5.94
CA GLU A 203 17.36 5.93 6.91
C GLU A 203 15.98 6.45 7.32
N LYS A 204 15.86 6.81 8.60
CA LYS A 204 14.73 7.60 9.08
C LYS A 204 14.90 9.03 8.60
N GLN A 205 13.98 9.50 7.77
CA GLN A 205 14.02 10.86 7.25
C GLN A 205 13.73 11.89 8.36
N VAL A 206 14.59 12.90 8.48
CA VAL A 206 14.42 14.04 9.38
C VAL A 206 14.43 15.30 8.54
N TYR A 207 13.28 15.97 8.45
CA TYR A 207 13.16 17.21 7.68
C TYR A 207 13.84 18.36 8.43
N PRO A 208 14.63 19.21 7.72
CA PRO A 208 15.40 20.28 8.35
C PRO A 208 14.52 21.41 8.90
N ASP A 209 13.31 21.60 8.33
CA ASP A 209 12.34 22.60 8.79
C ASP A 209 10.94 21.98 8.82
N PRO A 210 10.27 21.96 9.99
CA PRO A 210 8.92 21.41 10.13
C PRO A 210 7.84 22.18 9.34
N ASN A 211 8.13 23.40 8.87
CA ASN A 211 7.21 24.18 8.04
C ASN A 211 7.28 23.82 6.56
N LEU A 212 8.27 23.03 6.14
CA LEU A 212 8.34 22.53 4.77
C LEU A 212 7.22 21.53 4.53
N ARG A 213 6.42 21.80 3.50
CA ARG A 213 5.50 20.82 2.95
C ARG A 213 6.25 20.00 1.90
N THR A 214 6.12 18.68 1.98
CA THR A 214 6.59 17.82 0.89
C THR A 214 5.72 18.03 -0.35
N TYR A 215 6.20 17.60 -1.51
CA TYR A 215 5.44 17.70 -2.77
C TYR A 215 4.50 16.50 -2.96
N ASP A 216 4.88 15.31 -2.45
CA ASP A 216 4.10 14.06 -2.45
C ASP A 216 4.45 13.23 -1.19
N ASP A 217 4.34 11.90 -1.25
CA ASP A 217 4.71 10.92 -0.22
C ASP A 217 5.98 11.34 0.57
N ALA A 218 5.84 11.38 1.89
CA ALA A 218 6.84 11.92 2.81
C ALA A 218 7.70 10.83 3.46
N ALA A 219 7.35 9.55 3.31
CA ALA A 219 8.08 8.48 3.98
C ALA A 219 8.10 7.15 3.22
N TRP A 220 9.27 6.53 3.21
CA TRP A 220 9.57 5.27 2.52
C TRP A 220 10.59 4.41 3.31
N THR A 221 10.78 4.70 4.60
CA THR A 221 11.72 3.96 5.46
C THR A 221 11.25 2.51 5.61
N MET A 222 11.82 1.61 4.81
CA MET A 222 11.36 0.24 4.62
C MET A 222 11.46 -0.59 5.89
N GLY A 223 12.44 -0.33 6.77
CA GLY A 223 12.51 -0.97 8.08
C GLY A 223 11.25 -0.74 8.91
N LEU A 224 10.76 0.51 8.93
CA LEU A 224 9.51 0.84 9.63
C LEU A 224 8.30 0.22 8.93
N MET A 225 8.19 0.32 7.60
CA MET A 225 7.05 -0.22 6.84
C MET A 225 6.95 -1.75 6.90
N SER A 226 8.09 -2.44 6.93
CA SER A 226 8.15 -3.90 7.08
C SER A 226 8.19 -4.35 8.54
N GLN A 227 8.21 -3.42 9.50
CA GLN A 227 8.42 -3.70 10.93
C GLN A 227 9.63 -4.60 11.19
N THR A 228 10.69 -4.38 10.41
CA THR A 228 11.97 -5.06 10.52
C THR A 228 12.97 -4.11 11.17
N GLU A 229 13.72 -4.60 12.15
CA GLU A 229 14.80 -3.85 12.75
C GLU A 229 15.93 -3.65 11.74
N VAL A 230 16.27 -2.39 11.51
CA VAL A 230 17.41 -1.97 10.69
C VAL A 230 18.22 -0.99 11.52
N LYS A 231 19.51 -1.27 11.70
CA LYS A 231 20.46 -0.39 12.37
C LYS A 231 21.23 0.40 11.35
N GLU A 232 21.20 1.72 11.51
CA GLU A 232 22.11 2.63 10.83
C GLU A 232 23.50 2.51 11.47
N ILE A 233 24.53 2.38 10.64
CA ILE A 233 25.91 2.19 11.09
C ILE A 233 26.77 3.34 10.56
N GLN A 234 27.40 4.07 11.47
CA GLN A 234 28.38 5.11 11.20
C GLN A 234 29.81 4.56 11.17
N ASP A 235 30.07 3.49 11.93
CA ASP A 235 31.37 2.82 11.95
C ASP A 235 31.79 2.32 10.56
N LYS A 236 32.92 2.83 10.07
CA LYS A 236 33.45 2.52 8.73
C LYS A 236 33.88 1.07 8.59
N ALA A 237 34.17 0.38 9.70
CA ALA A 237 34.49 -1.05 9.70
C ALA A 237 33.39 -1.91 9.03
N VAL A 238 32.14 -1.44 8.95
CA VAL A 238 31.06 -2.14 8.25
C VAL A 238 31.32 -2.33 6.75
N LEU A 239 32.07 -1.40 6.14
CA LEU A 239 32.43 -1.47 4.71
C LEU A 239 33.37 -2.65 4.45
N ASP A 240 34.20 -3.00 5.42
CA ASP A 240 35.17 -4.09 5.34
C ASP A 240 34.62 -5.43 5.88
N ALA A 241 33.39 -5.45 6.40
CA ALA A 241 32.78 -6.66 6.95
C ALA A 241 32.74 -7.81 5.93
N ALA A 242 33.21 -8.99 6.34
CA ALA A 242 33.17 -10.20 5.51
C ALA A 242 31.72 -10.67 5.35
N VAL A 243 31.25 -10.74 4.10
CA VAL A 243 29.88 -11.10 3.78
C VAL A 243 29.80 -12.01 2.56
N GLU A 244 28.81 -12.88 2.54
CA GLU A 244 28.38 -13.61 1.36
C GLU A 244 27.30 -12.81 0.61
N PRO A 245 27.49 -12.46 -0.67
CA PRO A 245 26.48 -11.76 -1.45
C PRO A 245 25.19 -12.59 -1.60
N ILE A 246 24.05 -11.95 -1.37
CA ILE A 246 22.75 -12.60 -1.54
C ILE A 246 22.26 -12.38 -2.97
N THR A 247 21.96 -13.48 -3.67
CA THR A 247 21.36 -13.50 -5.02
C THR A 247 19.86 -13.84 -5.02
N GLU A 248 19.39 -14.46 -3.95
CA GLU A 248 17.99 -14.65 -3.61
C GLU A 248 17.93 -15.08 -2.15
N LEU A 249 17.03 -14.49 -1.36
CA LEU A 249 16.74 -15.00 -0.03
C LEU A 249 15.42 -15.77 -0.10
N LYS A 250 15.50 -17.10 -0.06
CA LYS A 250 14.31 -17.95 -0.02
C LYS A 250 13.77 -18.01 1.41
N PRO A 251 12.45 -17.92 1.63
CA PRO A 251 11.86 -18.23 2.93
C PRO A 251 12.28 -19.64 3.36
N ALA A 252 12.71 -19.79 4.61
CA ALA A 252 13.16 -21.07 5.17
C ALA A 252 12.28 -21.44 6.36
N GLY A 253 11.15 -22.09 6.09
CA GLY A 253 10.27 -22.59 7.14
C GLY A 253 10.77 -23.92 7.70
N THR A 254 10.27 -24.30 8.87
CA THR A 254 10.66 -25.55 9.54
C THR A 254 9.46 -26.20 10.21
N VAL A 255 9.43 -27.54 10.20
CA VAL A 255 8.48 -28.32 10.99
C VAL A 255 9.24 -29.36 11.80
N THR A 256 9.29 -29.17 13.11
CA THR A 256 9.94 -30.08 14.07
C THR A 256 8.90 -30.86 14.87
N GLY A 257 9.32 -31.99 15.46
CA GLY A 257 8.41 -32.89 16.20
C GLY A 257 7.56 -33.78 15.30
N ALA A 258 6.76 -34.64 15.94
CA ALA A 258 5.86 -35.59 15.30
C ALA A 258 4.50 -35.59 16.02
N GLY A 259 3.46 -36.07 15.34
CA GLY A 259 2.11 -36.14 15.88
C GLY A 259 1.05 -35.76 14.85
N ALA A 260 -0.18 -35.58 15.32
CA ALA A 260 -1.31 -35.14 14.49
C ALA A 260 -1.68 -33.67 14.74
N LEU A 261 -0.99 -33.00 15.65
CA LEU A 261 -1.21 -31.61 16.05
C LEU A 261 0.06 -30.81 15.84
N TYR A 262 -0.06 -29.62 15.25
CA TYR A 262 1.06 -28.72 14.99
C TYR A 262 0.71 -27.30 15.44
N ALA A 263 1.62 -26.66 16.16
CA ALA A 263 1.52 -25.26 16.50
C ALA A 263 2.41 -24.42 15.56
N VAL A 264 1.85 -23.34 15.00
CA VAL A 264 2.59 -22.33 14.22
C VAL A 264 2.50 -21.01 14.96
N ALA A 265 3.65 -20.44 15.33
CA ALA A 265 3.69 -19.19 16.07
C ALA A 265 3.20 -18.03 15.19
N HIS A 266 2.18 -17.31 15.65
CA HIS A 266 1.74 -16.10 14.96
C HIS A 266 2.62 -14.92 15.38
N THR A 267 3.64 -14.60 14.59
CA THR A 267 4.59 -13.50 14.87
C THR A 267 4.30 -12.23 14.09
N GLY A 268 3.17 -12.18 13.39
CA GLY A 268 2.75 -11.06 12.54
C GLY A 268 3.08 -11.26 11.06
N SER A 269 3.48 -12.47 10.66
CA SER A 269 3.73 -12.78 9.25
C SER A 269 2.45 -12.72 8.44
N ASN A 270 2.49 -12.01 7.30
CA ASN A 270 1.39 -12.02 6.34
C ASN A 270 1.19 -13.41 5.70
N ASN A 271 2.17 -14.31 5.77
CA ASN A 271 2.04 -15.65 5.19
C ASN A 271 1.08 -16.55 5.97
N MET A 272 0.66 -16.15 7.19
CA MET A 272 -0.34 -16.89 7.98
C MET A 272 -1.67 -17.04 7.24
N ILE A 273 -2.11 -16.03 6.47
CA ILE A 273 -3.39 -16.14 5.74
C ILE A 273 -3.27 -17.15 4.58
N THR A 274 -2.15 -17.14 3.85
CA THR A 274 -1.89 -18.14 2.81
C THR A 274 -1.82 -19.54 3.40
N LEU A 275 -1.17 -19.72 4.56
CA LEU A 275 -1.18 -20.99 5.28
C LEU A 275 -2.61 -21.45 5.58
N ARG A 276 -3.46 -20.54 6.07
CA ARG A 276 -4.86 -20.88 6.37
C ARG A 276 -5.59 -21.37 5.13
N TYR A 277 -5.47 -20.69 3.99
CA TYR A 277 -6.16 -21.09 2.74
C TYR A 277 -5.61 -22.38 2.13
N ARG A 278 -4.28 -22.61 2.18
CA ARG A 278 -3.68 -23.88 1.73
C ARG A 278 -4.12 -25.08 2.58
N LEU A 279 -4.49 -24.82 3.83
CA LEU A 279 -5.02 -25.82 4.78
C LEU A 279 -6.55 -25.71 4.96
N LYS A 280 -7.28 -25.19 3.97
CA LYS A 280 -8.75 -25.00 4.05
C LYS A 280 -9.54 -26.25 4.45
N ASP A 281 -9.07 -27.44 4.09
CA ASP A 281 -9.75 -28.71 4.39
C ASP A 281 -9.33 -29.34 5.74
N LEU A 282 -8.44 -28.69 6.48
CA LEU A 282 -8.01 -29.15 7.80
C LEU A 282 -8.65 -28.30 8.90
N LYS A 283 -8.77 -28.90 10.10
CA LYS A 283 -9.13 -28.16 11.30
C LYS A 283 -7.95 -27.30 11.73
N VAL A 284 -8.13 -25.98 11.63
CA VAL A 284 -7.17 -24.98 12.09
C VAL A 284 -7.86 -24.08 13.09
N GLN A 285 -7.27 -23.94 14.27
CA GLN A 285 -7.75 -23.09 15.36
C GLN A 285 -6.70 -22.04 15.70
N ALA A 286 -7.11 -20.91 16.30
CA ALA A 286 -6.19 -19.95 16.90
C ALA A 286 -6.23 -20.07 18.43
N ALA A 287 -5.06 -20.11 19.06
CA ALA A 287 -4.94 -20.03 20.51
C ALA A 287 -5.24 -18.62 21.01
N GLU A 288 -6.15 -18.45 21.96
CA GLU A 288 -6.55 -17.13 22.46
C GLU A 288 -5.57 -16.52 23.47
N LYS A 289 -4.68 -17.36 24.01
CA LYS A 289 -3.63 -16.97 24.97
C LYS A 289 -2.30 -17.59 24.60
N GLU A 290 -1.24 -17.00 25.13
CA GLU A 290 0.11 -17.56 25.03
C GLU A 290 0.18 -18.93 25.71
N PHE A 291 0.93 -19.86 25.11
CA PHE A 291 1.30 -21.13 25.71
C PHE A 291 2.73 -21.52 25.33
N LYS A 292 3.27 -22.57 25.98
CA LYS A 292 4.62 -23.07 25.73
C LYS A 292 4.62 -24.54 25.35
N GLN A 293 5.55 -24.94 24.50
CA GLN A 293 5.89 -26.33 24.21
C GLN A 293 7.41 -26.45 24.21
N GLY A 294 7.97 -27.13 25.23
CA GLY A 294 9.41 -27.11 25.50
C GLY A 294 9.90 -25.68 25.69
N ASP A 295 10.96 -25.30 25.00
CA ASP A 295 11.55 -23.95 25.04
C ASP A 295 10.85 -22.96 24.08
N THR A 296 9.90 -23.43 23.26
CA THR A 296 9.21 -22.57 22.29
C THR A 296 7.97 -21.94 22.91
N THR A 297 7.87 -20.62 22.81
CA THR A 297 6.70 -19.85 23.25
C THR A 297 5.84 -19.48 22.06
N PHE A 298 4.53 -19.75 22.15
CA PHE A 298 3.54 -19.49 21.13
C PHE A 298 2.62 -18.35 21.60
N PRO A 299 2.68 -17.16 20.98
CA PRO A 299 1.84 -16.04 21.37
C PRO A 299 0.35 -16.29 21.05
N ALA A 300 -0.52 -15.46 21.61
CA ALA A 300 -1.94 -15.43 21.21
C ALA A 300 -2.08 -15.23 19.68
N GLY A 301 -3.03 -15.96 19.10
CA GLY A 301 -3.26 -16.09 17.67
C GLY A 301 -2.45 -17.18 16.97
N SER A 302 -1.56 -17.88 17.68
CA SER A 302 -0.83 -19.01 17.09
C SER A 302 -1.79 -20.08 16.59
N PHE A 303 -1.51 -20.61 15.39
CA PHE A 303 -2.37 -21.60 14.76
C PHE A 303 -2.11 -22.98 15.34
N ILE A 304 -3.18 -23.70 15.68
CA ILE A 304 -3.18 -25.10 16.06
C ILE A 304 -3.84 -25.88 14.93
N ILE A 305 -3.04 -26.68 14.23
CA ILE A 305 -3.43 -27.40 13.03
C ILE A 305 -3.56 -28.88 13.38
N THR A 306 -4.71 -29.48 13.09
CA THR A 306 -4.89 -30.94 13.13
C THR A 306 -4.71 -31.50 11.73
N GLY A 307 -3.71 -32.36 11.52
CA GLY A 307 -3.41 -32.90 10.19
C GLY A 307 -2.20 -33.83 10.16
N ASP A 308 -1.96 -34.43 9.00
CA ASP A 308 -0.78 -35.27 8.77
C ASP A 308 0.50 -34.43 8.56
N ALA A 309 1.63 -35.02 8.93
CA ALA A 309 2.93 -34.35 8.91
C ALA A 309 3.36 -33.89 7.51
N ALA A 310 3.03 -34.66 6.47
CA ALA A 310 3.49 -34.38 5.11
C ALA A 310 2.77 -33.16 4.54
N ARG A 311 1.44 -33.10 4.68
CA ARG A 311 0.62 -31.98 4.22
C ARG A 311 0.94 -30.69 4.99
N VAL A 312 1.09 -30.77 6.31
CA VAL A 312 1.43 -29.61 7.14
C VAL A 312 2.81 -29.07 6.77
N ARG A 313 3.81 -29.95 6.62
CA ARG A 313 5.17 -29.55 6.21
C ARG A 313 5.18 -28.87 4.84
N ALA A 314 4.52 -29.47 3.85
CA ALA A 314 4.45 -28.92 2.50
C ALA A 314 3.79 -27.53 2.43
N ALA A 315 2.85 -27.23 3.34
CA ALA A 315 2.22 -25.92 3.41
C ALA A 315 3.08 -24.87 4.14
N ILE A 316 3.83 -25.27 5.17
CA ILE A 316 4.55 -24.38 6.09
C ILE A 316 5.93 -23.97 5.58
N GLU A 317 6.73 -24.92 5.11
CA GLU A 317 8.14 -24.67 4.76
C GLU A 317 8.31 -23.62 3.65
N PRO A 318 7.54 -23.66 2.54
CA PRO A 318 7.64 -22.66 1.48
C PRO A 318 7.23 -21.25 1.91
N LEU A 319 6.45 -21.14 3.00
CA LEU A 319 5.98 -19.88 3.55
C LEU A 319 6.97 -19.26 4.54
N GLY A 320 8.10 -19.92 4.84
CA GLY A 320 9.05 -19.40 5.83
C GLY A 320 8.55 -19.44 7.26
N LEU A 321 7.49 -20.21 7.54
CA LEU A 321 6.87 -20.31 8.86
C LEU A 321 7.50 -21.46 9.66
N ALA A 322 7.48 -21.36 10.99
CA ALA A 322 8.02 -22.36 11.89
C ALA A 322 6.90 -23.05 12.66
N ALA A 323 6.95 -24.38 12.72
CA ALA A 323 5.97 -25.20 13.41
C ALA A 323 6.59 -26.27 14.30
N VAL A 324 5.89 -26.58 15.40
CA VAL A 324 6.27 -27.64 16.34
C VAL A 324 5.10 -28.61 16.49
N GLY A 325 5.39 -29.90 16.36
CA GLY A 325 4.44 -30.97 16.67
C GLY A 325 4.11 -30.98 18.16
N LEU A 326 2.82 -31.01 18.48
CA LEU A 326 2.32 -31.04 19.85
C LEU A 326 1.91 -32.48 20.25
N PRO A 327 2.26 -32.94 21.46
CA PRO A 327 1.81 -34.24 21.96
C PRO A 327 0.32 -34.25 22.34
N ALA A 328 -0.24 -33.09 22.67
CA ALA A 328 -1.65 -32.89 23.00
C ALA A 328 -2.06 -31.44 22.69
N ALA A 329 -3.36 -31.17 22.67
CA ALA A 329 -3.86 -29.81 22.50
C ALA A 329 -3.39 -28.91 23.66
N PRO A 330 -3.05 -27.63 23.40
CA PRO A 330 -2.57 -26.73 24.44
C PRO A 330 -3.71 -26.42 25.43
N PRO A 331 -3.41 -26.23 26.73
CA PRO A 331 -4.41 -26.01 27.78
C PRO A 331 -4.90 -24.55 27.80
N VAL A 332 -5.22 -23.99 26.64
CA VAL A 332 -5.72 -22.62 26.46
C VAL A 332 -6.98 -22.63 25.62
N ALA A 333 -7.83 -21.62 25.78
CA ALA A 333 -8.99 -21.44 24.91
C ALA A 333 -8.55 -21.27 23.45
N MET A 334 -9.34 -21.81 22.54
CA MET A 334 -9.11 -21.76 21.10
C MET A 334 -10.43 -21.56 20.37
N HIS A 335 -10.38 -20.89 19.22
CA HIS A 335 -11.51 -20.78 18.30
C HIS A 335 -11.10 -21.24 16.91
N ASP A 336 -12.08 -21.74 16.15
CA ASP A 336 -11.86 -22.17 14.77
C ASP A 336 -11.54 -20.97 13.88
N LEU A 337 -10.62 -21.17 12.94
CA LEU A 337 -10.30 -20.20 11.91
C LEU A 337 -11.11 -20.54 10.66
N ASP A 338 -12.22 -19.84 10.47
CA ASP A 338 -13.08 -20.06 9.31
C ASP A 338 -12.43 -19.56 8.01
N VAL A 339 -12.90 -20.14 6.89
CA VAL A 339 -12.52 -19.72 5.53
C VAL A 339 -13.76 -19.09 4.88
N PRO A 340 -13.95 -17.77 5.02
CA PRO A 340 -15.18 -17.12 4.60
C PRO A 340 -15.28 -16.99 3.08
N ARG A 341 -16.51 -16.89 2.55
CA ARG A 341 -16.75 -16.47 1.17
C ARG A 341 -16.64 -14.95 1.06
N VAL A 342 -15.69 -14.46 0.27
CA VAL A 342 -15.28 -13.05 0.24
C VAL A 342 -15.72 -12.32 -1.04
N ALA A 343 -16.51 -11.26 -0.84
CA ALA A 343 -16.81 -10.13 -1.70
C ALA A 343 -15.67 -9.10 -1.88
N VAL A 344 -15.30 -8.66 -3.08
CA VAL A 344 -14.66 -7.33 -3.29
C VAL A 344 -15.57 -6.47 -4.15
N TYR A 345 -16.10 -5.37 -3.63
CA TYR A 345 -16.97 -4.46 -4.38
C TYR A 345 -16.18 -3.43 -5.18
N SER A 346 -16.49 -3.30 -6.47
CA SER A 346 -15.93 -2.30 -7.37
C SER A 346 -17.01 -1.39 -7.95
N THR A 347 -16.71 -0.09 -7.95
CA THR A 347 -17.31 0.88 -8.86
C THR A 347 -16.72 0.75 -10.26
N TRP A 348 -17.38 1.35 -11.24
CA TRP A 348 -16.88 1.44 -12.61
C TRP A 348 -15.98 2.67 -12.82
N SER A 349 -16.20 3.76 -12.07
CA SER A 349 -15.42 5.00 -12.22
C SER A 349 -14.03 4.99 -11.57
N SER A 350 -13.80 4.15 -10.55
CA SER A 350 -12.62 4.23 -9.69
C SER A 350 -12.10 2.83 -9.33
N THR A 351 -11.26 2.27 -10.19
CA THR A 351 -10.83 0.86 -10.13
C THR A 351 -9.38 0.65 -9.68
N GLN A 352 -8.57 1.71 -9.62
CA GLN A 352 -7.13 1.60 -9.32
C GLN A 352 -6.85 0.97 -7.94
N ASP A 353 -7.47 1.52 -6.89
CA ASP A 353 -7.27 1.05 -5.51
C ASP A 353 -7.95 -0.30 -5.24
N VAL A 354 -9.02 -0.60 -5.97
CA VAL A 354 -9.61 -1.96 -6.02
C VAL A 354 -8.57 -2.95 -6.56
N GLY A 355 -7.82 -2.57 -7.60
CA GLY A 355 -6.72 -3.35 -8.16
C GLY A 355 -5.63 -3.71 -7.14
N TRP A 356 -5.28 -2.79 -6.22
CA TRP A 356 -4.28 -3.07 -5.17
C TRP A 356 -4.76 -4.09 -4.14
N VAL A 357 -6.04 -4.04 -3.76
CA VAL A 357 -6.64 -5.05 -2.85
C VAL A 357 -6.67 -6.41 -3.54
N ARG A 358 -7.10 -6.45 -4.80
CA ARG A 358 -7.12 -7.66 -5.63
C ARG A 358 -5.74 -8.29 -5.76
N TYR A 359 -4.74 -7.49 -6.14
CA TYR A 359 -3.34 -7.94 -6.20
C TYR A 359 -2.86 -8.54 -4.87
N THR A 360 -3.25 -7.93 -3.75
CA THR A 360 -2.91 -8.45 -2.41
C THR A 360 -3.57 -9.80 -2.16
N PHE A 361 -4.85 -9.95 -2.50
CA PHE A 361 -5.57 -11.21 -2.35
C PHE A 361 -4.97 -12.30 -3.24
N ASP A 362 -4.68 -12.00 -4.51
CA ASP A 362 -4.03 -12.92 -5.45
C ASP A 362 -2.64 -13.35 -4.92
N LYS A 363 -1.84 -12.39 -4.44
CA LYS A 363 -0.50 -12.63 -3.88
C LYS A 363 -0.53 -13.55 -2.66
N PHE A 364 -1.56 -13.46 -1.84
CA PHE A 364 -1.72 -14.26 -0.63
C PHE A 364 -2.68 -15.45 -0.78
N GLU A 365 -3.09 -15.77 -2.02
CA GLU A 365 -3.95 -16.90 -2.35
C GLU A 365 -5.32 -16.85 -1.66
N VAL A 366 -5.84 -15.65 -1.43
CA VAL A 366 -7.17 -15.42 -0.88
C VAL A 366 -8.18 -15.39 -2.03
N PRO A 367 -9.09 -16.39 -2.16
CA PRO A 367 -10.13 -16.36 -3.17
C PRO A 367 -11.15 -15.26 -2.87
N TYR A 368 -11.65 -14.61 -3.92
CA TYR A 368 -12.70 -13.60 -3.82
C TYR A 368 -13.52 -13.54 -5.11
N ASP A 369 -14.77 -13.09 -4.97
CA ASP A 369 -15.56 -12.64 -6.11
C ASP A 369 -15.42 -11.12 -6.25
N LEU A 370 -15.11 -10.64 -7.46
CA LEU A 370 -15.21 -9.22 -7.78
C LEU A 370 -16.66 -8.91 -8.16
N ILE A 371 -17.32 -8.09 -7.36
CA ILE A 371 -18.74 -7.77 -7.52
C ILE A 371 -18.95 -6.30 -7.85
N TYR A 372 -20.00 -6.02 -8.61
CA TYR A 372 -20.40 -4.69 -9.04
C TYR A 372 -21.83 -4.38 -8.59
N LYS A 373 -22.34 -3.19 -8.96
CA LYS A 373 -23.70 -2.75 -8.62
C LYS A 373 -24.78 -3.76 -8.98
N GLU A 374 -24.62 -4.52 -10.07
CA GLU A 374 -25.57 -5.50 -10.56
C GLU A 374 -25.75 -6.62 -9.54
N ARG A 375 -24.64 -7.18 -9.05
CA ARG A 375 -24.66 -8.21 -8.01
C ARG A 375 -25.20 -7.67 -6.69
N VAL A 376 -24.89 -6.43 -6.33
CA VAL A 376 -25.43 -5.81 -5.11
C VAL A 376 -26.96 -5.65 -5.21
N ARG A 377 -27.47 -5.18 -6.34
CA ARG A 377 -28.91 -4.98 -6.59
C ARG A 377 -29.71 -6.28 -6.68
N GLN A 378 -29.07 -7.39 -7.07
CA GLN A 378 -29.70 -8.71 -7.00
C GLN A 378 -30.06 -9.11 -5.55
N GLY A 379 -29.41 -8.52 -4.54
CA GLY A 379 -29.70 -8.78 -3.14
C GLY A 379 -29.21 -10.14 -2.64
N ASP A 380 -29.68 -10.52 -1.45
CA ASP A 380 -29.32 -11.78 -0.78
C ASP A 380 -27.78 -11.98 -0.68
N LEU A 381 -27.09 -10.91 -0.30
CA LEU A 381 -25.64 -10.89 -0.20
C LEU A 381 -25.13 -11.86 0.86
N ARG A 382 -25.86 -12.04 1.98
CA ARG A 382 -25.44 -12.89 3.09
C ARG A 382 -25.46 -14.38 2.74
N ARG A 383 -26.35 -14.81 1.83
CA ARG A 383 -26.36 -16.19 1.33
C ARG A 383 -25.10 -16.48 0.51
N ALA A 384 -24.63 -15.53 -0.30
CA ALA A 384 -23.47 -15.72 -1.16
C ALA A 384 -22.13 -15.44 -0.46
N TYR A 385 -22.10 -14.44 0.42
CA TYR A 385 -20.90 -13.90 1.02
C TYR A 385 -21.02 -13.83 2.53
N GLU A 386 -19.89 -13.95 3.21
CA GLU A 386 -19.75 -13.73 4.65
C GLU A 386 -18.99 -12.46 4.94
N VAL A 387 -18.06 -12.12 4.05
CA VAL A 387 -17.27 -10.88 4.11
C VAL A 387 -17.47 -10.14 2.80
N VAL A 388 -17.71 -8.84 2.86
CA VAL A 388 -17.59 -7.95 1.70
C VAL A 388 -16.58 -6.85 2.02
N VAL A 389 -15.58 -6.71 1.15
CA VAL A 389 -14.58 -5.65 1.21
C VAL A 389 -14.95 -4.56 0.21
N ILE A 390 -15.00 -3.32 0.67
CA ILE A 390 -15.14 -2.13 -0.16
C ILE A 390 -13.79 -1.37 -0.07
N PRO A 391 -12.93 -1.51 -1.10
CA PRO A 391 -11.67 -0.76 -1.17
C PRO A 391 -11.89 0.75 -1.19
N ASN A 392 -10.80 1.50 -0.96
CA ASN A 392 -10.81 2.95 -1.14
C ASN A 392 -11.20 3.27 -2.58
N GLN A 393 -12.30 3.98 -2.80
CA GLN A 393 -12.75 4.35 -4.14
C GLN A 393 -13.76 5.49 -4.05
N ALA A 394 -14.09 6.09 -5.20
CA ALA A 394 -15.15 7.08 -5.40
C ALA A 394 -14.98 8.42 -4.65
N GLY A 395 -14.11 8.53 -3.64
CA GLY A 395 -13.76 9.77 -2.94
C GLY A 395 -14.85 10.33 -1.99
N SER A 396 -16.08 9.83 -2.06
CA SER A 396 -17.18 10.12 -1.14
C SER A 396 -18.21 8.98 -1.11
N ALA A 397 -19.02 8.91 -0.07
CA ALA A 397 -20.09 7.91 0.01
C ALA A 397 -21.14 8.11 -1.10
N LYS A 398 -21.53 9.38 -1.39
CA LYS A 398 -22.44 9.69 -2.50
C LYS A 398 -21.93 9.12 -3.82
N ARG A 399 -20.65 9.31 -4.16
CA ARG A 399 -20.07 8.76 -5.39
C ARG A 399 -19.94 7.24 -5.34
N LEU A 400 -19.70 6.63 -4.18
CA LEU A 400 -19.72 5.17 -4.07
C LEU A 400 -21.11 4.59 -4.39
N VAL A 401 -22.17 5.25 -3.91
CA VAL A 401 -23.55 4.77 -4.06
C VAL A 401 -24.12 5.03 -5.46
N PHE A 402 -23.84 6.21 -6.03
CA PHE A 402 -24.42 6.61 -7.32
C PHE A 402 -23.46 6.52 -8.52
N ASP A 403 -22.16 6.33 -8.27
CA ASP A 403 -21.10 6.10 -9.26
C ASP A 403 -21.10 7.10 -10.43
N ILE A 404 -20.99 6.63 -11.67
CA ILE A 404 -20.99 7.43 -12.89
C ILE A 404 -22.40 8.00 -13.10
N ASP A 405 -22.51 9.31 -13.24
CA ASP A 405 -23.81 9.94 -13.49
C ASP A 405 -24.41 9.48 -14.82
N SER A 406 -25.71 9.16 -14.82
CA SER A 406 -26.41 8.72 -16.03
C SER A 406 -26.92 9.94 -16.79
N ARG A 407 -26.46 10.10 -18.04
CA ARG A 407 -26.90 11.20 -18.92
C ARG A 407 -28.02 10.78 -19.88
N GLY A 408 -28.71 9.67 -19.59
CA GLY A 408 -29.79 9.13 -20.41
C GLY A 408 -29.35 8.16 -21.51
N THR A 409 -28.05 8.05 -21.78
CA THR A 409 -27.49 7.06 -22.72
C THR A 409 -26.65 6.04 -21.95
N PRO A 410 -26.97 4.74 -22.04
CA PRO A 410 -26.15 3.68 -21.46
C PRO A 410 -24.71 3.72 -21.98
N ILE A 411 -23.76 3.44 -21.10
CA ILE A 411 -22.36 3.23 -21.48
C ILE A 411 -22.06 1.74 -21.35
N GLU A 412 -22.08 1.03 -22.47
CA GLU A 412 -21.76 -0.39 -22.48
C GLU A 412 -20.26 -0.62 -22.17
N TYR A 413 -19.99 -1.58 -21.30
CA TYR A 413 -18.65 -2.09 -21.03
C TYR A 413 -18.65 -3.60 -21.18
N LYS A 414 -18.56 -4.05 -22.44
CA LYS A 414 -18.54 -5.46 -22.81
C LYS A 414 -17.46 -5.74 -23.83
N LYS A 415 -16.99 -6.98 -23.85
CA LYS A 415 -16.15 -7.45 -24.93
C LYS A 415 -16.97 -7.49 -26.22
N SER A 416 -16.41 -6.90 -27.28
CA SER A 416 -16.99 -6.95 -28.63
C SER A 416 -15.89 -7.09 -29.67
N ASP A 417 -16.25 -7.28 -30.94
CA ASP A 417 -15.29 -7.33 -32.05
C ASP A 417 -14.47 -6.04 -32.15
N THR A 418 -15.08 -4.89 -31.84
CA THR A 418 -14.41 -3.59 -31.77
C THR A 418 -13.58 -3.45 -30.49
N PHE A 419 -14.11 -3.91 -29.35
CA PHE A 419 -13.51 -3.73 -28.02
C PHE A 419 -13.06 -5.07 -27.41
N LYS A 420 -12.13 -5.75 -28.09
CA LYS A 420 -11.71 -7.13 -27.77
C LYS A 420 -11.11 -7.33 -26.38
N ASN A 421 -10.63 -6.25 -25.76
CA ASN A 421 -9.93 -6.26 -24.47
C ASN A 421 -10.77 -5.69 -23.32
N LEU A 422 -12.03 -5.29 -23.56
CA LEU A 422 -12.96 -4.97 -22.48
C LEU A 422 -13.51 -6.25 -21.85
N GLY A 423 -14.13 -6.12 -20.67
CA GLY A 423 -14.84 -7.22 -20.02
C GLY A 423 -13.99 -8.18 -19.19
N MET A 424 -12.66 -8.08 -19.21
CA MET A 424 -11.76 -9.06 -18.55
C MET A 424 -12.03 -9.25 -17.04
N TYR A 425 -12.46 -8.20 -16.34
CA TYR A 425 -12.69 -8.22 -14.89
C TYR A 425 -14.15 -7.96 -14.50
N GLY A 426 -15.05 -7.86 -15.48
CA GLY A 426 -16.44 -7.51 -15.28
C GLY A 426 -17.02 -6.91 -16.55
N GLU A 427 -18.31 -7.18 -16.78
CA GLU A 427 -19.07 -6.67 -17.92
C GLU A 427 -20.37 -6.02 -17.45
N SER A 428 -20.82 -5.01 -18.18
CA SER A 428 -22.14 -4.40 -17.95
C SER A 428 -22.69 -3.81 -19.25
N ASP A 429 -24.00 -3.97 -19.43
CA ASP A 429 -24.76 -3.27 -20.49
C ASP A 429 -24.76 -1.75 -20.28
N ASP A 430 -24.59 -1.31 -19.02
CA ASP A 430 -24.53 0.10 -18.67
C ASP A 430 -23.71 0.31 -17.41
N ILE A 431 -22.54 0.93 -17.53
CA ILE A 431 -21.71 1.29 -16.36
C ILE A 431 -22.21 2.55 -15.64
N THR A 432 -23.21 3.27 -16.18
CA THR A 432 -23.79 4.45 -15.53
C THR A 432 -24.74 4.09 -14.38
N GLY A 433 -24.78 4.92 -13.36
CA GLY A 433 -25.45 4.65 -12.08
C GLY A 433 -24.67 3.65 -11.24
N GLY A 434 -24.66 3.85 -9.92
CA GLY A 434 -24.03 2.95 -8.95
C GLY A 434 -25.00 1.92 -8.38
N MET A 435 -24.73 1.41 -7.19
CA MET A 435 -25.62 0.48 -6.49
C MET A 435 -27.01 1.09 -6.18
N GLY A 436 -27.12 2.42 -6.07
CA GLY A 436 -28.35 3.12 -5.70
C GLY A 436 -28.75 2.90 -4.24
N LEU A 437 -29.86 3.52 -3.81
CA LEU A 437 -30.37 3.35 -2.44
C LEU A 437 -30.88 1.91 -2.18
N GLU A 438 -31.27 1.22 -3.25
CA GLU A 438 -31.61 -0.20 -3.23
C GLU A 438 -30.38 -1.02 -2.80
N GLY A 439 -29.22 -0.75 -3.39
CA GLY A 439 -27.98 -1.42 -3.01
C GLY A 439 -27.52 -1.08 -1.59
N VAL A 440 -27.74 0.16 -1.12
CA VAL A 440 -27.52 0.53 0.28
C VAL A 440 -28.38 -0.33 1.21
N THR A 441 -29.64 -0.54 0.86
CA THR A 441 -30.57 -1.38 1.62
C THR A 441 -30.11 -2.84 1.67
N GLU A 442 -29.54 -3.37 0.58
CA GLU A 442 -28.98 -4.73 0.57
C GLU A 442 -27.72 -4.85 1.44
N PHE A 443 -26.87 -3.82 1.49
CA PHE A 443 -25.75 -3.81 2.44
C PHE A 443 -26.21 -3.69 3.90
N ASP A 444 -27.25 -2.89 4.19
CA ASP A 444 -27.84 -2.82 5.53
C ASP A 444 -28.39 -4.19 5.97
N LYS A 445 -29.12 -4.89 5.09
CA LYS A 445 -29.59 -6.27 5.32
C LYS A 445 -28.41 -7.23 5.55
N PHE A 446 -27.36 -7.16 4.73
CA PHE A 446 -26.16 -7.98 4.86
C PHE A 446 -25.53 -7.84 6.24
N VAL A 447 -25.30 -6.62 6.71
CA VAL A 447 -24.72 -6.35 8.03
C VAL A 447 -25.66 -6.82 9.15
N LYS A 448 -26.96 -6.50 9.07
CA LYS A 448 -27.95 -6.89 10.09
C LYS A 448 -28.14 -8.40 10.21
N THR A 449 -27.85 -9.16 9.16
CA THR A 449 -27.90 -10.63 9.15
C THR A 449 -26.55 -11.29 9.45
N GLY A 450 -25.61 -10.53 10.04
CA GLY A 450 -24.32 -11.04 10.53
C GLY A 450 -23.22 -11.11 9.48
N GLY A 451 -23.40 -10.47 8.32
CA GLY A 451 -22.32 -10.27 7.35
C GLY A 451 -21.29 -9.27 7.84
N VAL A 452 -20.03 -9.45 7.45
CA VAL A 452 -18.92 -8.56 7.82
C VAL A 452 -18.61 -7.63 6.65
N LEU A 453 -18.82 -6.33 6.84
CA LEU A 453 -18.49 -5.30 5.86
C LEU A 453 -17.18 -4.60 6.26
N ILE A 454 -16.15 -4.70 5.41
CA ILE A 454 -14.84 -4.07 5.61
C ILE A 454 -14.71 -2.92 4.62
N THR A 455 -14.57 -1.69 5.10
CA THR A 455 -14.39 -0.50 4.25
C THR A 455 -12.99 0.08 4.42
N LEU A 456 -12.36 0.48 3.31
CA LEU A 456 -11.03 1.07 3.32
C LEU A 456 -11.07 2.55 2.86
N GLY A 457 -10.27 3.40 3.51
CA GLY A 457 -10.11 4.80 3.12
C GLY A 457 -11.43 5.58 3.03
N ALA A 458 -11.66 6.25 1.90
CA ALA A 458 -12.86 7.05 1.63
C ALA A 458 -14.15 6.22 1.56
N ALA A 459 -14.08 4.91 1.34
CA ALA A 459 -15.26 4.06 1.41
C ALA A 459 -15.83 3.97 2.83
N SER A 460 -15.05 4.27 3.87
CA SER A 460 -15.54 4.26 5.26
C SER A 460 -16.55 5.38 5.59
N TYR A 461 -16.72 6.37 4.70
CA TYR A 461 -17.84 7.32 4.82
C TYR A 461 -19.18 6.66 4.51
N PHE A 462 -19.22 5.58 3.73
CA PHE A 462 -20.46 4.95 3.30
C PHE A 462 -21.31 4.42 4.46
N PRO A 463 -20.79 3.56 5.36
CA PRO A 463 -21.61 3.05 6.45
C PRO A 463 -22.10 4.15 7.40
N ALA A 464 -21.30 5.20 7.62
CA ALA A 464 -21.65 6.32 8.48
C ALA A 464 -22.72 7.23 7.85
N GLU A 465 -22.49 7.72 6.62
CA GLU A 465 -23.37 8.70 5.95
C GLU A 465 -24.71 8.10 5.51
N PHE A 466 -24.78 6.79 5.27
CA PHE A 466 -26.00 6.08 4.86
C PHE A 466 -26.67 5.29 6.00
N GLY A 467 -26.21 5.44 7.25
CA GLY A 467 -26.91 4.93 8.43
C GLY A 467 -26.73 3.45 8.75
N LEU A 468 -25.79 2.75 8.10
CA LEU A 468 -25.42 1.36 8.46
C LEU A 468 -24.64 1.33 9.79
N ALA A 469 -23.94 2.42 10.13
CA ALA A 469 -23.17 2.60 11.35
C ALA A 469 -23.58 3.91 12.07
N PRO A 470 -24.81 4.01 12.60
CA PRO A 470 -25.39 5.28 13.06
C PRO A 470 -24.72 5.87 14.32
N ARG A 471 -23.82 5.13 14.96
CA ARG A 471 -23.03 5.59 16.12
C ARG A 471 -21.67 6.18 15.74
N VAL A 472 -21.34 6.20 14.45
CA VAL A 472 -20.06 6.66 13.93
C VAL A 472 -20.31 7.90 13.08
N ASP A 473 -19.74 9.03 13.50
CA ASP A 473 -19.70 10.23 12.68
C ASP A 473 -18.43 10.23 11.83
N ALA A 474 -18.59 10.40 10.51
CA ALA A 474 -17.48 10.56 9.59
C ALA A 474 -17.34 12.04 9.20
N SER A 475 -16.19 12.64 9.49
CA SER A 475 -15.90 14.03 9.14
C SER A 475 -14.66 14.14 8.26
N ARG A 476 -14.61 15.15 7.40
CA ARG A 476 -13.40 15.45 6.61
C ARG A 476 -12.44 16.30 7.45
N THR A 477 -11.16 16.08 7.25
CA THR A 477 -10.12 16.93 7.84
C THR A 477 -10.18 18.34 7.25
N SER A 478 -9.67 19.33 8.00
CA SER A 478 -9.61 20.71 7.49
C SER A 478 -8.51 20.86 6.43
N ALA A 479 -8.57 21.93 5.64
CA ALA A 479 -7.57 22.24 4.61
C ALA A 479 -6.16 22.50 5.18
N GLN A 480 -6.04 22.70 6.50
CA GLN A 480 -4.76 22.85 7.21
C GLN A 480 -4.10 21.50 7.52
N PHE A 481 -4.84 20.39 7.45
CA PHE A 481 -4.28 19.06 7.65
C PHE A 481 -3.56 18.60 6.37
N TYR A 482 -2.25 18.38 6.47
CA TYR A 482 -1.40 17.96 5.37
C TYR A 482 -0.53 16.78 5.81
N ALA A 483 -0.74 15.61 5.20
CA ALA A 483 -0.06 14.36 5.56
C ALA A 483 0.10 13.46 4.32
N PRO A 484 1.00 13.80 3.39
CA PRO A 484 1.16 13.04 2.17
C PRO A 484 2.00 11.78 2.47
N GLY A 485 1.36 10.64 2.70
CA GLY A 485 2.04 9.35 2.85
C GLY A 485 3.10 9.28 3.97
N PRO A 486 2.88 9.85 5.18
CA PRO A 486 3.86 9.73 6.26
C PRO A 486 3.87 8.30 6.82
N ILE A 487 4.94 7.92 7.51
CA ILE A 487 4.90 6.81 8.46
C ILE A 487 4.66 7.41 9.84
N VAL A 488 3.62 6.96 10.52
CA VAL A 488 3.25 7.46 11.85
C VAL A 488 3.18 6.34 12.87
N ASP A 489 3.35 6.70 14.13
CA ASP A 489 3.09 5.80 15.24
C ASP A 489 1.58 5.63 15.43
N ALA A 490 1.12 4.38 15.36
CA ALA A 490 -0.25 3.98 15.67
C ALA A 490 -0.27 3.21 17.00
N GLU A 491 -1.17 3.59 17.89
CA GLU A 491 -1.36 2.92 19.19
C GLU A 491 -2.53 1.92 19.12
N ILE A 492 -2.25 0.67 19.48
CA ILE A 492 -3.20 -0.42 19.63
C ILE A 492 -3.86 -0.33 21.01
N LEU A 493 -5.14 0.05 21.03
CA LEU A 493 -5.90 0.23 22.27
C LEU A 493 -6.42 -1.09 22.87
N ARG A 494 -6.65 -2.11 22.04
CA ARG A 494 -7.12 -3.45 22.46
C ARG A 494 -6.18 -4.55 21.93
N PRO A 495 -4.99 -4.72 22.51
CA PRO A 495 -3.99 -5.68 22.01
C PRO A 495 -4.42 -7.14 22.12
N ASP A 496 -5.45 -7.43 22.93
CA ASP A 496 -6.08 -8.74 23.11
C ASP A 496 -7.08 -9.09 22.00
N HIS A 497 -7.50 -8.13 21.18
CA HIS A 497 -8.46 -8.37 20.11
C HIS A 497 -7.80 -9.17 18.96
N PRO A 498 -8.49 -10.19 18.38
CA PRO A 498 -7.90 -11.08 17.36
C PRO A 498 -7.27 -10.40 16.14
N ILE A 499 -7.76 -9.21 15.75
CA ILE A 499 -7.17 -8.42 14.65
C ILE A 499 -5.71 -8.00 14.89
N PHE A 500 -5.27 -7.96 16.15
CA PHE A 500 -3.93 -7.57 16.54
C PHE A 500 -3.05 -8.75 16.96
N TYR A 501 -3.50 -9.99 16.74
CA TYR A 501 -2.65 -11.14 16.92
C TYR A 501 -1.36 -11.04 16.10
N GLY A 502 -0.26 -11.49 16.70
CA GLY A 502 1.09 -11.36 16.14
C GLY A 502 1.80 -10.04 16.39
N TYR A 503 1.10 -8.97 16.76
CA TYR A 503 1.73 -7.74 17.22
C TYR A 503 2.13 -7.84 18.69
N ASP A 504 3.36 -7.42 19.00
CA ASP A 504 3.92 -7.49 20.35
C ASP A 504 4.17 -6.12 20.99
N LYS A 505 4.10 -5.08 20.17
CA LYS A 505 4.19 -3.69 20.61
C LYS A 505 2.81 -3.06 20.55
N ARG A 506 2.50 -2.28 21.57
CA ARG A 506 1.30 -1.43 21.57
C ARG A 506 1.41 -0.30 20.55
N THR A 507 2.62 0.18 20.29
CA THR A 507 2.86 1.23 19.29
C THR A 507 3.58 0.62 18.10
N ILE A 508 3.00 0.76 16.92
CA ILE A 508 3.53 0.23 15.67
C ILE A 508 3.64 1.34 14.61
N PRO A 509 4.65 1.29 13.73
CA PRO A 509 4.67 2.16 12.57
C PRO A 509 3.53 1.77 11.62
N ALA A 510 2.77 2.75 11.17
CA ALA A 510 1.72 2.62 10.18
C ALA A 510 1.95 3.63 9.06
N ALA A 511 1.84 3.18 7.81
CA ALA A 511 1.83 4.09 6.66
C ALA A 511 0.48 4.83 6.65
N GLY A 512 0.53 6.16 6.69
CA GLY A 512 -0.63 7.02 6.50
C GLY A 512 -1.02 7.08 5.03
N ASP A 513 -2.31 7.16 4.76
CA ASP A 513 -2.82 7.49 3.43
C ASP A 513 -2.48 8.96 3.12
N ARG A 514 -2.17 9.24 1.84
CA ARG A 514 -1.84 10.57 1.25
C ARG A 514 -2.76 11.71 1.66
N ARG A 515 -3.92 11.42 2.23
CA ARG A 515 -4.94 12.42 2.56
C ARG A 515 -5.41 12.40 4.02
N ARG A 516 -5.16 11.36 4.83
CA ARG A 516 -5.91 11.18 6.09
C ARG A 516 -5.14 10.38 7.14
N LEU A 517 -4.88 11.03 8.27
CA LEU A 517 -4.74 10.35 9.56
C LEU A 517 -5.80 10.95 10.50
N PRO A 518 -6.52 10.14 11.29
CA PRO A 518 -7.28 10.69 12.39
C PRO A 518 -6.32 11.41 13.33
N ARG A 519 -6.51 12.71 13.51
CA ARG A 519 -5.66 13.48 14.42
C ARG A 519 -5.95 13.03 15.85
N ALA A 520 -5.01 12.33 16.48
CA ALA A 520 -4.95 12.23 17.92
C ALA A 520 -4.58 13.61 18.47
N ALA A 521 -5.58 14.40 18.86
CA ALA A 521 -5.36 15.54 19.72
C ALA A 521 -5.00 15.01 21.11
N ALA A 522 -3.69 14.94 21.39
CA ALA A 522 -3.20 14.85 22.75
C ALA A 522 -3.79 16.03 23.54
N GLY A 523 -4.60 15.72 24.56
CA GLY A 523 -5.12 16.72 25.50
C GLY A 523 -6.57 17.18 25.27
N ARG A 524 -7.53 16.25 25.26
CA ARG A 524 -8.85 16.36 25.94
C ARG A 524 -9.79 15.25 25.44
N TRP A 525 -9.56 14.03 25.91
CA TRP A 525 -10.67 13.09 26.06
C TRP A 525 -10.96 12.93 27.54
N ARG A 526 -11.94 13.70 28.04
CA ARG A 526 -12.66 13.31 29.24
C ARG A 526 -13.27 11.95 28.95
N ARG A 527 -12.89 10.94 29.75
CA ARG A 527 -13.53 9.63 29.82
C ARG A 527 -15.05 9.78 29.68
N ARG A 528 -15.60 9.41 28.53
CA ARG A 528 -16.90 8.76 28.48
C ARG A 528 -16.59 7.29 28.20
N ARG A 529 -16.86 6.45 29.21
CA ARG A 529 -16.84 5.00 29.05
C ARG A 529 -17.82 4.67 27.93
N ALA A 530 -17.30 4.32 26.75
CA ALA A 530 -18.02 3.45 25.85
C ALA A 530 -17.79 2.04 26.37
N SER A 531 -18.68 1.58 27.24
CA SER A 531 -18.85 0.16 27.52
C SER A 531 -19.05 -0.56 26.19
N SER A 532 -18.23 -1.59 25.95
CA SER A 532 -18.48 -2.72 25.04
C SER A 532 -19.20 -2.39 23.73
N CYS A 533 -18.45 -2.13 22.66
CA CYS A 533 -18.96 -2.36 21.32
C CYS A 533 -17.85 -3.06 20.53
N ASP A 534 -17.88 -4.38 20.59
CA ASP A 534 -17.33 -5.19 19.52
C ASP A 534 -18.08 -4.84 18.23
N ILE A 535 -17.33 -4.71 17.14
CA ILE A 535 -17.90 -4.84 15.81
C ILE A 535 -18.09 -6.35 15.59
N ARG A 536 -19.05 -6.91 16.33
CA ARG A 536 -19.82 -8.08 15.93
C ARG A 536 -21.22 -7.53 15.70
N ALA A 537 -21.65 -7.53 14.44
CA ALA A 537 -23.07 -7.41 14.18
C ALA A 537 -23.76 -8.58 14.90
N ALA A 538 -24.70 -8.21 15.76
CA ALA A 538 -25.52 -9.03 16.65
C ALA A 538 -25.70 -10.51 16.23
N THR A 539 -25.32 -11.42 17.14
CA THR A 539 -26.17 -12.58 17.43
C THR A 539 -26.41 -12.60 18.94
N SER A 540 -27.65 -12.92 19.28
CA SER A 540 -28.29 -12.84 20.57
C SER A 540 -27.66 -13.75 21.65
N THR A 541 -27.93 -13.35 22.90
CA THR A 541 -27.68 -13.98 24.21
C THR A 541 -26.29 -13.79 24.84
N CYS A 542 -26.33 -13.41 26.12
CA CYS A 542 -25.34 -12.74 26.97
C CYS A 542 -23.97 -13.42 27.11
#